data_AF-A0A069PV46-F1
#
_entry.id   AF-A0A069PV46-F1
#
_cell.length_a   1.000
_cell.length_b   1.000
_cell.length_c   1.000
_cell.angle_alpha   90.00
_cell.angle_beta   90.00
_cell.angle_gamma   90.00
#
_symmetry.space_group_name_H-M   'P 1'
#
loop_
_entity.id
_entity.type
_entity.pdbx_description
1 polymer ?
#
loop_
_entity_poly.entity_id
_entity_poly.type
_entity_poly.pdbx_seq_one_letter_code
_entity_poly.pdbx_strand_id
1 'polypeptide(L)' 'MSNRIPVTDAEIAKEHRLRGVRGSASSAITNAAIRICLTNCAELRKKQHHPEPLEPDLKRLAAGDID' A
#
# COMPACT_ATOMS: atom_id res chain seq x y z
N MET A 1 -1.40 -1.23 17.98
CA MET A 1 -0.40 -1.79 17.05
C MET A 1 -0.95 -1.65 15.64
N SER A 2 -0.25 -0.98 14.72
CA SER A 2 -0.74 -0.85 13.34
C SER A 2 -0.80 -2.22 12.69
N ASN A 3 -1.99 -2.64 12.25
CA ASN A 3 -2.15 -3.80 11.39
C ASN A 3 -1.38 -3.52 10.09
N ARG A 4 -0.16 -4.05 9.99
CA ARG A 4 0.63 -3.98 8.76
C ARG A 4 0.00 -4.90 7.74
N ILE A 5 -0.19 -4.39 6.53
CA ILE A 5 -0.64 -5.20 5.41
C ILE A 5 0.54 -6.09 5.02
N PRO A 6 0.37 -7.42 4.94
CA PRO A 6 1.48 -8.28 4.54
C PRO A 6 1.96 -7.90 3.13
N VAL A 7 3.27 -7.67 2.99
CA VAL A 7 3.93 -7.36 1.71
C VAL A 7 4.91 -8.48 1.37
N THR A 8 4.82 -8.98 0.16
CA THR A 8 5.70 -10.03 -0.40
C THR A 8 6.92 -9.42 -1.09
N ASP A 9 7.99 -10.20 -1.23
CA ASP A 9 9.20 -9.75 -1.94
C ASP A 9 8.92 -9.42 -3.42
N ALA A 10 7.93 -10.08 -4.04
CA ALA A 10 7.48 -9.76 -5.39
C ALA A 10 6.88 -8.34 -5.48
N GLU A 11 6.16 -7.92 -4.44
CA GLU A 11 5.58 -6.58 -4.36
C GLU A 11 6.66 -5.52 -4.09
N ILE A 12 7.64 -5.84 -3.23
CA ILE A 12 8.83 -5.01 -3.04
C ILE A 12 9.59 -4.83 -4.37
N ALA A 13 9.78 -5.91 -5.15
CA ALA A 13 10.43 -5.85 -6.46
C ALA A 13 9.61 -5.06 -7.50
N LYS A 14 8.27 -5.13 -7.43
CA LYS A 14 7.37 -4.29 -8.24
C LYS A 14 7.57 -2.82 -7.90
N GLU A 15 7.59 -2.47 -6.61
CA GLU A 15 7.84 -1.10 -6.14
C GLU A 15 9.19 -0.57 -6.57
N HIS A 16 10.23 -1.40 -6.49
CA HIS A 16 11.58 -1.06 -6.95
C HIS A 16 11.56 -0.59 -8.41
N ARG A 17 10.87 -1.32 -9.29
CA ARG A 17 10.72 -0.99 -10.72
C ARG A 17 9.89 0.28 -10.92
N LEU A 18 8.77 0.40 -10.21
CA LEU A 18 7.88 1.57 -10.32
C LEU A 18 8.56 2.87 -9.88
N ARG A 19 9.41 2.81 -8.86
CA ARG A 19 10.09 3.97 -8.26
C ARG A 19 11.42 4.30 -8.95
N GLY A 20 11.88 3.47 -9.89
CA GLY A 20 13.15 3.67 -10.59
C GLY A 20 14.37 3.62 -9.68
N VAL A 21 14.35 2.79 -8.62
CA VAL A 21 15.48 2.65 -7.70
C VAL A 21 16.69 2.09 -8.45
N ARG A 22 17.87 2.68 -8.22
CA ARG A 22 19.12 2.26 -8.88
C ARG A 22 19.56 0.89 -8.36
N GLY A 23 20.07 0.06 -9.27
CA GLY A 23 20.59 -1.27 -8.96
C GLY A 23 19.58 -2.38 -9.22
N SER A 24 19.87 -3.58 -8.71
CA SER A 24 18.97 -4.73 -8.86
C SER A 24 17.95 -4.79 -7.72
N ALA A 25 16.75 -5.27 -8.05
CA ALA A 25 15.72 -5.54 -7.04
C ALA A 25 16.19 -6.54 -5.97
N SER A 26 17.04 -7.50 -6.34
CA SER A 26 17.65 -8.44 -5.40
C SER A 26 18.55 -7.73 -4.36
N SER A 27 19.36 -6.77 -4.80
CA SER A 27 20.21 -5.96 -3.90
C SER A 27 19.36 -5.10 -2.96
N ALA A 28 18.27 -4.53 -3.47
CA ALA A 28 17.31 -3.77 -2.68
C ALA A 28 16.60 -4.60 -1.61
N ILE A 29 16.31 -5.88 -1.88
CA ILE A 29 15.73 -6.81 -0.89
C ILE A 29 16.73 -7.15 0.22
N THR A 30 18.03 -7.24 -0.10
CA THR A 30 19.09 -7.51 0.88
C THR A 30 19.51 -6.29 1.70
N ASN A 31 19.24 -5.08 1.22
CA ASN A 31 19.49 -3.84 1.97
C ASN A 31 18.29 -3.52 2.88
N ALA A 32 18.48 -3.60 4.20
CA ALA A 32 17.41 -3.41 5.17
C ALA A 32 16.68 -2.05 5.05
N ALA A 33 17.41 -0.96 4.80
CA ALA A 33 16.82 0.37 4.69
C ALA A 33 15.96 0.51 3.42
N ILE A 34 16.46 0.01 2.29
CA ILE A 34 15.72 0.03 1.02
C ILE A 34 14.49 -0.88 1.11
N ARG A 35 14.65 -2.08 1.71
CA ARG A 35 13.54 -3.01 1.94
C ARG A 35 12.41 -2.36 2.73
N ILE A 36 12.71 -1.69 3.85
CA ILE A 36 11.70 -0.99 4.66
C ILE A 36 10.97 0.08 3.83
N CYS A 37 11.70 0.89 3.08
CA CYS A 37 11.12 1.95 2.25
C CYS A 37 10.17 1.38 1.19
N LEU A 38 10.60 0.34 0.48
CA LEU A 38 9.80 -0.31 -0.56
C LEU A 38 8.58 -1.06 0.03
N THR A 39 8.74 -1.69 1.20
CA THR A 39 7.61 -2.30 1.94
C THR A 39 6.56 -1.25 2.27
N ASN A 40 6.96 -0.10 2.82
CA ASN A 40 6.02 0.98 3.13
C ASN A 40 5.29 1.50 1.88
N CYS A 41 6.01 1.60 0.75
CA CYS A 41 5.40 1.98 -0.52
C CYS A 41 4.35 0.96 -1.00
N ALA A 42 4.66 -0.33 -0.89
CA ALA A 42 3.74 -1.40 -1.24
C ALA A 42 2.52 -1.43 -0.32
N GLU A 43 2.71 -1.24 1.00
CA GLU A 43 1.62 -1.12 1.97
C GLU A 43 0.67 0.03 1.63
N LEU A 44 1.21 1.23 1.35
CA LEU A 44 0.40 2.39 0.99
C LEU A 44 -0.40 2.16 -0.30
N ARG A 45 0.21 1.53 -1.30
CA ARG A 45 -0.49 1.22 -2.55
C ARG A 45 -1.58 0.16 -2.36
N LYS A 46 -1.37 -0.83 -1.49
CA LYS A 46 -2.43 -1.77 -1.12
C LYS A 46 -3.57 -1.09 -0.38
N LYS A 47 -3.27 -0.15 0.52
CA LYS A 47 -4.31 0.67 1.18
C LYS A 47 -5.13 1.50 0.20
N GLN A 48 -4.50 2.02 -0.86
CA GLN A 48 -5.22 2.75 -1.92
C GLN A 48 -6.05 1.83 -2.82
N HIS A 49 -5.63 0.59 -3.02
CA HIS A 49 -6.35 -0.39 -3.84
C HIS A 49 -7.45 -1.14 -3.08
N HIS A 50 -7.36 -1.23 -1.76
CA HIS A 50 -8.52 -1.51 -0.95
C HIS A 50 -9.39 -0.26 -0.95
N PRO A 51 -10.60 -0.28 -1.54
CA PRO A 51 -11.55 0.76 -1.22
C PRO A 51 -11.72 0.69 0.29
N GLU A 52 -11.36 1.76 1.01
CA GLU A 52 -11.96 1.93 2.32
C GLU A 52 -13.47 1.74 2.12
N PRO A 53 -14.16 0.95 2.98
CA PRO A 53 -15.60 0.93 2.92
C PRO A 53 -16.02 2.40 2.96
N LEU A 54 -16.65 2.87 1.89
CA LEU A 54 -17.19 4.23 1.79
C LEU A 54 -17.91 4.46 3.11
N GLU A 55 -17.35 5.29 3.99
CA GLU A 55 -18.07 5.67 5.20
C GLU A 55 -19.41 6.17 4.70
N PRO A 56 -20.54 5.59 5.16
CA PRO A 56 -21.82 5.97 4.64
C PRO A 56 -21.97 7.46 4.89
N ASP A 57 -22.28 8.22 3.84
CA ASP A 57 -22.45 9.66 3.96
C ASP A 57 -23.57 9.90 4.96
N LEU A 58 -23.19 10.28 6.19
CA LEU A 58 -24.10 10.45 7.31
C LEU A 58 -25.15 11.52 6.98
N LYS A 59 -24.87 12.42 6.04
CA LYS A 59 -25.84 13.40 5.54
C LYS A 59 -26.88 12.74 4.63
N ARG A 60 -26.49 11.78 3.78
CA ARG A 60 -27.44 10.98 2.96
C ARG A 60 -28.30 10.09 3.83
N LEU A 61 -27.70 9.43 4.83
CA LEU A 61 -28.46 8.65 5.83
C LEU A 61 -29.47 9.51 6.61
N ALA A 62 -29.07 10.71 7.04
CA ALA A 62 -29.99 11.64 7.71
C ALA A 62 -31.09 12.17 6.77
N ALA A 63 -30.82 12.26 5.47
CA ALA A 63 -31.79 12.61 4.44
C ALA A 63 -32.70 11.43 4.00
N GLY A 64 -32.45 10.22 4.52
CA GLY A 64 -33.21 9.01 4.16
C GLY A 64 -32.89 8.47 2.77
N ASP A 65 -31.77 8.88 2.17
CA ASP A 65 -31.36 8.47 0.83
C ASP A 65 -30.44 7.25 0.92
N ILE A 66 -30.93 6.10 0.47
CA ILE A 66 -30.30 4.77 0.64
C ILE A 66 -29.88 4.09 -0.68
N ASP A 67 -30.08 4.74 -1.82
CA ASP A 67 -29.78 4.20 -3.17
C ASP A 67 -28.37 4.57 -3.70
#